data_AF-A0A015KTR7-F1
#
_entry.id   AF-A0A015KTR7-F1
#
_cell.length_a   1.000
_cell.length_b   1.000
_cell.length_c   1.000
_cell.angle_alpha   90.00
_cell.angle_beta   90.00
_cell.angle_gamma   90.00
#
_symmetry.space_group_name_H-M   'P 1'
#
loop_
_entity.id
_entity.type
_entity.pdbx_description
1 polymer ?
#
loop_
_entity_poly.entity_id
_entity_poly.type
_entity_poly.pdbx_seq_one_letter_code
_entity_poly.pdbx_strand_id
1 'polypeptide(L)'
;MVNLIKVPAHGDDIYNVQVDSLAKASHLSSQPTVSPLAFCHVPCLLTFNSLPIDMNIRHFLQSIADARALLSFCSMERFTALGSPSLFDWAGFASHKNGRPEF
;
A
#
# COMPACT_ATOMS: atom_id res chain seq x y z
N MET A 1 -24.06 -13.60 5.93
CA MET A 1 -23.44 -13.71 7.26
C MET A 1 -22.74 -15.06 7.33
N VAL A 2 -21.43 -15.09 7.54
CA VAL A 2 -20.66 -16.34 7.64
C VAL A 2 -20.63 -16.75 9.11
N ASN A 3 -20.93 -18.02 9.40
CA ASN A 3 -20.83 -18.58 10.75
C ASN A 3 -19.57 -19.45 10.85
N LEU A 4 -18.76 -19.22 11.88
CA LEU A 4 -17.53 -19.99 12.13
C LEU A 4 -17.79 -20.96 13.28
N ILE A 5 -17.54 -22.25 13.06
CA ILE A 5 -17.81 -23.31 14.03
C ILE A 5 -16.50 -24.04 14.31
N LYS A 6 -16.21 -24.26 15.59
CA LYS A 6 -15.06 -25.06 16.02
C LYS A 6 -15.40 -26.54 15.93
N VAL A 7 -14.68 -27.28 15.09
CA VAL A 7 -14.80 -28.74 14.96
C VAL A 7 -13.69 -29.40 15.79
N PRO A 8 -13.98 -30.42 16.63
CA PRO A 8 -12.95 -31.18 17.32
C PRO A 8 -11.97 -31.85 16.35
N ALA A 9 -10.69 -31.88 16.71
CA ALA A 9 -9.71 -32.67 15.97
C ALA A 9 -10.07 -34.16 16.05
N HIS A 10 -9.92 -34.88 14.93
CA HIS A 10 -10.18 -36.32 14.84
C HIS A 10 -11.63 -36.75 15.16
N GLY A 11 -12.59 -35.82 15.13
CA GLY A 11 -14.01 -36.09 15.43
C GLY A 11 -14.82 -36.69 14.27
N ASP A 12 -14.21 -37.58 13.47
CA ASP A 12 -14.80 -38.25 12.29
C ASP A 12 -15.51 -37.34 11.26
N ASP A 13 -15.39 -36.02 11.36
CA ASP A 13 -15.91 -35.07 10.39
C ASP A 13 -15.13 -35.16 9.08
N ILE A 14 -15.80 -35.64 8.03
CA ILE A 14 -15.18 -35.96 6.73
C ILE A 14 -14.51 -34.73 6.10
N TYR A 15 -15.12 -33.53 6.25
CA TYR A 15 -14.58 -32.31 5.68
C TYR A 15 -13.33 -31.83 6.43
N ASN A 16 -13.35 -31.89 7.76
CA ASN A 16 -12.21 -31.56 8.60
C ASN A 16 -11.04 -32.53 8.36
N VAL A 17 -11.32 -33.83 8.19
CA VAL A 17 -10.31 -34.85 7.82
C VAL A 17 -9.71 -34.60 6.44
N GLN A 18 -10.53 -34.21 5.46
CA GLN A 18 -10.06 -33.86 4.13
C GLN A 18 -9.15 -32.62 4.15
N VAL A 19 -9.55 -31.58 4.88
CA VAL A 19 -8.76 -30.35 5.00
C VAL A 19 -7.43 -30.61 5.72
N ASP A 20 -7.43 -31.42 6.78
CA ASP A 20 -6.21 -31.85 7.47
C ASP A 20 -5.27 -32.65 6.55
N SER A 21 -5.82 -33.57 5.76
CA SER A 21 -5.05 -34.35 4.77
C SER A 21 -4.44 -33.44 3.70
N LEU A 22 -5.20 -32.46 3.21
CA LEU A 22 -4.74 -31.50 2.21
C LEU A 22 -3.65 -30.58 2.78
N ALA A 23 -3.81 -30.12 4.01
CA ALA A 23 -2.81 -29.32 4.70
C ALA A 23 -1.48 -30.10 4.83
N LYS A 24 -1.53 -31.35 5.27
CA LYS A 24 -0.35 -32.24 5.34
C LYS A 24 0.29 -32.47 3.96
N ALA A 25 -0.50 -32.71 2.92
CA ALA A 25 0.00 -32.86 1.55
C ALA A 25 0.67 -31.57 1.05
N SER A 26 0.12 -30.40 1.40
CA SER A 26 0.69 -29.11 1.02
C SER A 26 2.04 -28.83 1.69
N HIS A 27 2.24 -29.31 2.93
CA HIS A 27 3.53 -29.21 3.61
C HIS A 27 4.62 -30.06 2.97
N LEU A 28 4.26 -31.16 2.32
CA LEU A 28 5.17 -32.03 1.57
C LEU A 28 5.31 -31.60 0.10
N SER A 29 4.47 -30.69 -0.36
CA SER A 29 4.57 -30.11 -1.69
C SER A 29 5.77 -29.17 -1.73
N SER A 30 6.54 -29.23 -2.83
CA SER A 30 7.61 -28.27 -3.07
C SER A 30 7.00 -26.88 -3.05
N GLN A 31 7.44 -26.01 -2.14
CA GLN A 31 7.07 -24.61 -2.19
C GLN A 31 7.43 -24.06 -3.58
N PRO A 32 6.63 -23.13 -4.13
CA PRO A 32 7.00 -22.46 -5.36
C PRO A 32 8.39 -21.83 -5.18
N THR A 33 9.36 -22.33 -5.95
CA THR A 33 10.75 -21.84 -5.94
C THR A 33 10.87 -20.39 -6.44
N VAL A 34 9.78 -19.86 -6.99
CA VAL A 34 9.66 -18.51 -7.51
C VAL A 34 8.85 -17.68 -6.53
N SER A 35 9.43 -16.57 -6.11
CA SER A 35 8.74 -15.57 -5.29
C SER A 35 7.46 -15.11 -6.00
N PRO A 36 6.33 -14.89 -5.32
CA PRO A 36 5.11 -14.35 -5.95
C PRO A 36 5.35 -13.05 -6.73
N LEU A 37 6.39 -12.29 -6.35
CA LEU A 37 6.89 -11.12 -7.08
C LEU A 37 7.33 -11.42 -8.52
N ALA A 38 7.76 -12.65 -8.82
CA ALA A 38 8.15 -13.08 -10.16
C ALA A 38 6.97 -13.25 -11.12
N PHE A 39 5.72 -13.16 -10.65
CA PHE A 39 4.53 -13.18 -11.52
C PHE A 39 3.98 -11.79 -11.84
N CYS A 40 4.53 -10.71 -11.27
CA CYS A 40 4.21 -9.34 -11.67
C CYS A 40 5.01 -8.94 -12.94
N HIS A 41 4.82 -9.69 -14.02
CA HIS A 41 5.39 -9.36 -15.34
C HIS A 41 4.47 -8.48 -16.20
N VAL A 42 3.26 -8.20 -15.74
CA VAL A 42 2.45 -7.16 -16.37
C VAL A 42 2.88 -5.84 -15.74
N PRO A 43 3.42 -4.88 -16.51
CA PRO A 43 3.55 -3.51 -16.02
C PRO A 43 2.15 -3.04 -15.65
N CYS A 44 1.81 -3.11 -14.36
CA CYS A 44 0.57 -2.57 -13.87
C CYS A 44 0.67 -1.06 -14.05
N LEU A 45 -0.10 -0.53 -15.01
CA LEU A 45 -0.24 0.91 -15.17
C LEU A 45 -0.96 1.45 -13.95
N LEU A 46 -0.18 1.87 -12.96
CA LEU A 46 -0.71 2.52 -11.78
C LEU A 46 -1.27 3.87 -12.19
N THR A 47 -2.50 4.15 -11.80
CA THR A 47 -3.14 5.43 -12.05
C THR A 47 -3.55 6.08 -10.73
N PHE A 48 -3.53 7.41 -10.69
CA PHE A 48 -4.05 8.23 -9.60
C PHE A 48 -4.94 9.32 -10.20
N ASN A 49 -6.19 9.41 -9.73
CA ASN A 49 -7.21 10.29 -10.33
C ASN A 49 -7.32 10.11 -11.87
N SER A 50 -7.30 8.85 -12.32
CA SER A 50 -7.32 8.48 -13.75
C SER A 50 -6.11 8.93 -14.58
N LEU A 51 -5.04 9.45 -13.95
CA LEU A 51 -3.79 9.80 -14.61
C LEU A 51 -2.73 8.72 -14.35
N PRO A 52 -1.95 8.31 -15.37
CA PRO A 52 -0.88 7.34 -15.17
C PRO A 52 0.20 7.91 -14.25
N ILE A 53 0.69 7.07 -13.34
CA ILE A 53 1.83 7.38 -12.49
C ILE A 53 3.08 7.02 -13.29
N ASP A 54 3.77 8.05 -13.78
CA ASP A 54 5.04 7.94 -14.51
C ASP A 54 6.27 7.98 -13.59
N MET A 55 6.05 8.13 -12.27
CA MET A 55 7.08 8.20 -11.25
C MET A 55 7.30 6.85 -10.56
N ASN A 56 8.49 6.65 -10.00
CA ASN A 56 8.78 5.48 -9.17
C ASN A 56 7.74 5.35 -8.04
N ILE A 57 7.16 4.14 -7.90
CA ILE A 57 6.06 3.86 -6.97
C ILE A 57 6.40 4.25 -5.52
N ARG A 58 7.63 3.99 -5.08
CA ARG A 58 8.08 4.34 -3.73
C ARG A 58 8.03 5.85 -3.51
N HIS A 59 8.52 6.61 -4.48
CA HIS A 59 8.49 8.07 -4.44
C HIS A 59 7.07 8.60 -4.53
N PHE A 60 6.22 8.03 -5.38
CA PHE A 60 4.80 8.41 -5.46
C PHE A 60 4.07 8.21 -4.13
N LEU A 61 4.24 7.06 -3.49
CA LEU A 61 3.64 6.78 -2.19
C LEU A 61 4.16 7.73 -1.10
N GLN A 62 5.46 8.05 -1.12
CA GLN A 62 6.04 9.04 -0.21
C GLN A 62 5.41 10.41 -0.41
N SER A 63 5.27 10.88 -1.66
CA SER A 63 4.63 12.17 -1.97
C SER A 63 3.19 12.26 -1.48
N ILE A 64 2.41 11.17 -1.56
CA ILE A 64 1.05 11.13 -0.98
C ILE A 64 1.11 11.29 0.54
N ALA A 65 2.01 10.57 1.21
CA ALA A 65 2.15 10.64 2.67
C ALA A 65 2.54 12.05 3.11
N ASP A 66 3.51 12.67 2.44
CA ASP A 66 3.97 14.03 2.72
C ASP A 66 2.85 15.05 2.50
N ALA A 67 2.08 14.94 1.41
CA ALA A 67 0.95 15.83 1.15
C ALA A 67 -0.14 15.72 2.23
N ARG A 68 -0.43 14.50 2.72
CA ARG A 68 -1.37 14.30 3.84
C ARG A 68 -0.85 14.87 5.15
N ALA A 69 0.44 14.68 5.44
CA ALA A 69 1.07 15.25 6.62
C ALA A 69 1.04 16.78 6.58
N LEU A 70 1.33 17.38 5.42
CA LEU A 70 1.24 18.82 5.21
C LEU A 70 -0.20 19.34 5.40
N LEU A 71 -1.20 18.66 4.83
CA LEU A 71 -2.60 19.03 5.00
C LEU A 71 -3.02 18.97 6.48
N SER A 72 -2.63 17.92 7.19
CA SER A 72 -2.89 17.78 8.63
C SER A 72 -2.21 18.89 9.43
N PHE A 73 -0.98 19.24 9.07
CA PHE A 73 -0.24 20.34 9.70
C PHE A 73 -0.92 21.69 9.49
N CYS A 74 -1.38 21.97 8.26
CA CYS A 74 -2.10 23.21 7.94
C CYS A 74 -3.45 23.32 8.66
N SER A 75 -4.02 22.20 9.08
CA SER A 75 -5.30 22.14 9.79
C SER A 75 -5.17 22.31 11.31
N MET A 76 -3.94 22.48 11.85
CA MET A 76 -3.75 22.75 13.29
C MET A 76 -4.23 24.18 13.64
N GLU A 77 -4.81 24.38 14.83
CA GLU A 77 -5.43 25.65 15.25
C GLU A 77 -4.53 26.89 15.11
N ARG A 78 -3.22 26.71 15.33
CA ARG A 78 -2.22 27.77 15.16
C ARG A 78 -2.10 28.29 13.72
N PHE A 79 -2.48 27.48 12.74
CA PHE A 79 -2.49 27.83 11.32
C PHE A 79 -3.88 28.22 10.81
N THR A 80 -4.96 27.76 11.46
CA THR A 80 -6.33 28.20 11.10
C THR A 80 -6.54 29.70 11.34
N ALA A 81 -5.75 30.32 12.23
CA ALA A 81 -5.74 31.77 12.42
C ALA A 81 -5.20 32.56 11.20
N LEU A 82 -4.40 31.91 10.33
CA LEU A 82 -3.84 32.53 9.11
C LEU A 82 -4.80 32.41 7.90
N GLY A 83 -5.94 31.74 8.06
CA GLY A 83 -6.94 31.55 7.00
C GLY A 83 -6.94 30.14 6.41
N SER A 84 -7.84 29.89 5.45
CA SER A 84 -8.00 28.59 4.79
C SER A 84 -6.70 28.15 4.08
N PRO A 85 -6.32 26.84 4.11
CA PRO A 85 -5.19 26.32 3.35
C PRO A 85 -5.23 26.66 1.84
N SER A 86 -6.42 26.90 1.29
CA SER A 86 -6.61 27.32 -0.11
C SER A 86 -6.16 28.76 -0.42
N LEU A 87 -5.85 29.58 0.59
CA LEU A 87 -5.39 30.97 0.42
C LEU A 87 -3.87 31.07 0.20
N PHE A 88 -3.13 30.00 0.47
CA PHE A 88 -1.68 29.99 0.32
C PHE A 88 -1.29 29.48 -1.07
N ASP A 89 -0.42 30.21 -1.75
CA ASP A 89 0.22 29.74 -2.97
C ASP A 89 1.32 28.72 -2.62
N TRP A 90 0.95 27.44 -2.63
CA TRP A 90 1.86 26.34 -2.32
C TRP A 90 2.87 26.04 -3.44
N ALA A 91 2.82 26.74 -4.59
CA ALA A 91 3.73 26.51 -5.71
C ALA A 91 5.21 26.76 -5.34
N GLY A 92 5.47 27.51 -4.27
CA GLY A 92 6.83 27.82 -3.80
C GLY A 92 7.61 26.64 -3.20
N PHE A 93 6.95 25.61 -2.69
CA PHE A 93 7.64 24.46 -2.06
C PHE A 93 8.21 23.46 -3.07
N ALA A 94 7.68 23.43 -4.30
CA ALA A 94 8.17 22.54 -5.35
C ALA A 94 9.47 23.03 -6.02
N SER A 95 9.87 24.29 -5.78
CA SER A 95 10.97 24.97 -6.47
C SER A 95 12.29 25.00 -5.70
N HIS A 96 12.50 24.13 -4.70
CA HIS A 96 13.85 23.98 -4.13
C HIS A 96 14.64 22.94 -4.94
N LYS A 97 14.93 23.24 -6.21
CA LYS A 97 16.10 22.64 -6.84
C LYS A 97 17.31 23.22 -6.11
N ASN A 98 17.99 22.40 -5.32
CA ASN A 98 19.31 22.72 -4.77
C ASN A 98 20.17 23.20 -5.95
N GLY A 99 20.43 24.50 -6.02
CA GLY A 99 21.41 25.06 -6.92
C GLY A 99 22.75 24.44 -6.59
N ARG A 100 23.14 23.41 -7.34
CA ARG A 100 24.51 22.92 -7.39
C ARG A 100 25.22 23.84 -8.40
N PRO A 101 26.18 24.67 -7.99
CA PRO A 101 27.02 25.37 -8.95
C PRO A 101 27.93 24.31 -9.56
N GLU A 102 27.81 24.08 -10.86
CA GLU A 102 28.86 23.40 -11.61
C GLU A 102 29.94 24.44 -11.90
N PHE A 103 31.14 24.18 -11.37
CA PHE A 103 32.36 24.88 -11.75
C PHE A 103 32.85 24.34 -13.10
#